data_AF-A0A357M8G7-F1
#
_entry.id   AF-A0A357M8G7-F1
#
_cell.length_a   1.000
_cell.length_b   1.000
_cell.length_c   1.000
_cell.angle_alpha   90.00
_cell.angle_beta   90.00
_cell.angle_gamma   90.00
#
_symmetry.space_group_name_H-M   'P 1'
#
loop_
_entity.id
_entity.type
_entity.pdbx_description
1 polymer ?
#
loop_
_entity_poly.entity_id
_entity_poly.type
_entity_poly.pdbx_seq_one_letter_code
_entity_poly.pdbx_strand_id
1 'polypeptide(L)'
;MIRKFHLKMDTREAIAGYLFVAPLMLGLIILTLIPVLGSLLLSFTDWNFVAGLGGIKFAGMDNFIRLFHDDAFMKSLLNNLLFIITVPVTIIVALLLAILIDKQVFLKDLFKVIYFLPYI
;
A
#
# COMPACT_ATOMS: atom_id res chain seq x y z
N MET A 1 -28.42 23.05 26.44
CA MET A 1 -28.77 21.61 26.51
C MET A 1 -28.84 21.08 25.08
N ILE A 2 -27.77 20.44 24.57
CA ILE A 2 -27.69 19.98 23.16
C ILE A 2 -28.00 18.48 23.14
N ARG A 3 -29.15 18.10 22.58
CA ARG A 3 -29.57 16.69 22.43
C ARG A 3 -29.20 16.22 21.02
N LYS A 4 -28.13 15.44 20.88
CA LYS A 4 -27.76 14.78 19.62
C LYS A 4 -28.78 13.67 19.33
N PHE A 5 -29.62 13.85 18.30
CA PHE A 5 -30.47 12.79 17.78
C PHE A 5 -29.64 11.83 16.93
N HIS A 6 -29.65 10.55 17.30
CA HIS A 6 -29.18 9.46 16.44
C HIS A 6 -30.19 9.28 15.31
N LEU A 7 -29.87 9.77 14.11
CA LEU A 7 -30.66 9.53 12.91
C LEU A 7 -30.46 8.06 12.50
N LYS A 8 -31.52 7.25 12.61
CA LYS A 8 -31.60 5.94 11.95
C LYS A 8 -31.64 6.21 10.44
N MET A 9 -30.64 5.73 9.72
CA MET A 9 -30.62 5.79 8.26
C MET A 9 -31.82 5.02 7.72
N ASP A 10 -32.56 5.62 6.79
CA ASP A 10 -33.64 4.91 6.09
C ASP A 10 -33.00 3.72 5.35
N THR A 11 -33.62 2.53 5.44
CA THR A 11 -33.16 1.32 4.77
C THR A 11 -32.87 1.56 3.29
N ARG A 12 -33.65 2.44 2.65
CA ARG A 12 -33.46 2.82 1.24
C ARG A 12 -32.17 3.61 1.01
N GLU A 13 -31.83 4.53 1.91
CA GLU A 13 -30.58 5.31 1.84
C GLU A 13 -29.36 4.43 2.11
N ALA A 14 -29.49 3.49 3.05
CA ALA A 14 -28.43 2.52 3.33
C ALA A 14 -28.13 1.62 2.13
N ILE A 15 -29.17 1.09 1.46
CA ILE A 15 -29.00 0.27 0.26
C ILE A 15 -28.34 1.06 -0.87
N ALA A 16 -28.77 2.32 -1.09
CA ALA A 16 -28.16 3.18 -2.10
C ALA A 16 -26.66 3.44 -1.81
N GLY A 17 -26.31 3.69 -0.55
CA GLY A 17 -24.91 3.84 -0.13
C GLY A 17 -24.07 2.58 -0.36
N TYR A 18 -24.60 1.40 -0.03
CA TYR A 18 -23.90 0.14 -0.28
C TYR A 18 -23.72 -0.14 -1.78
N LEU A 19 -24.74 0.11 -2.61
CA LEU A 19 -24.64 -0.07 -4.06
C LEU A 19 -23.63 0.89 -4.69
N PHE A 20 -23.50 2.11 -4.16
CA PHE A 20 -22.52 3.07 -4.63
C PHE A 20 -21.08 2.62 -4.35
N VAL A 21 -20.83 2.03 -3.18
CA VAL A 21 -19.51 1.55 -2.77
C VAL A 21 -19.21 0.14 -3.30
N ALA A 22 -20.24 -0.63 -3.67
CA ALA A 22 -20.12 -2.02 -4.10
C ALA A 22 -19.13 -2.25 -5.25
N PRO A 23 -19.08 -1.45 -6.35
CA PRO A 23 -18.12 -1.68 -7.43
C PRO A 23 -16.67 -1.58 -6.96
N LEU A 24 -16.35 -0.60 -6.11
CA LEU A 24 -15.01 -0.44 -5.53
C LEU A 24 -14.69 -1.62 -4.61
N MET A 25 -15.63 -2.04 -3.76
CA MET A 25 -15.44 -3.17 -2.85
C MET A 25 -15.25 -4.48 -3.60
N LEU A 26 -16.03 -4.71 -4.67
CA LEU A 26 -15.87 -5.88 -5.53
C LEU A 26 -14.50 -5.87 -6.21
N GLY A 27 -14.07 -4.73 -6.75
CA GLY A 27 -12.74 -4.58 -7.32
C GLY A 27 -11.63 -4.89 -6.31
N LEU A 28 -11.72 -4.32 -5.11
CA LEU A 28 -10.77 -4.56 -4.02
C LEU A 28 -10.74 -6.04 -3.60
N ILE A 29 -11.90 -6.67 -3.44
CA ILE A 29 -11.97 -8.08 -3.04
C ILE A 29 -11.36 -8.96 -4.13
N ILE A 30 -11.80 -8.80 -5.38
CA ILE A 30 -11.43 -9.70 -6.47
C ILE A 30 -9.97 -9.50 -6.89
N LEU A 31 -9.53 -8.25 -7.03
CA LEU A 31 -8.22 -7.93 -7.60
C LEU A 31 -7.13 -7.78 -6.54
N THR A 32 -7.48 -7.60 -5.26
CA THR A 32 -6.50 -7.45 -4.18
C THR A 32 -6.63 -8.55 -3.14
N LEU A 33 -7.80 -8.69 -2.51
CA LEU A 33 -7.93 -9.56 -1.35
C LEU A 33 -7.79 -11.04 -1.71
N ILE A 34 -8.46 -11.50 -2.77
CA ILE A 34 -8.37 -12.88 -3.25
C ILE A 34 -6.91 -13.26 -3.60
N PRO A 35 -6.16 -12.53 -4.44
CA PRO A 35 -4.79 -12.92 -4.77
C PRO A 35 -3.83 -12.79 -3.57
N VAL A 36 -4.05 -11.84 -2.66
CA VAL A 36 -3.25 -11.74 -1.42
C VAL A 36 -3.47 -12.95 -0.53
N LEU A 37 -4.72 -13.33 -0.27
CA LEU A 37 -5.03 -14.52 0.53
C LEU A 37 -4.55 -15.80 -0.16
N GLY A 38 -4.70 -15.89 -1.49
CA GLY A 38 -4.18 -17.00 -2.28
C GLY A 38 -2.66 -17.13 -2.16
N SER A 39 -1.92 -16.03 -2.33
CA SER A 39 -0.46 -15.99 -2.16
C SER A 39 -0.03 -16.35 -0.74
N LEU A 40 -0.79 -15.89 0.27
CA LEU A 40 -0.53 -16.24 1.66
C LEU A 40 -0.71 -17.75 1.89
N LEU A 41 -1.81 -18.34 1.42
CA LEU A 41 -2.04 -19.79 1.55
C LEU A 41 -0.96 -20.60 0.84
N LEU A 42 -0.59 -20.20 -0.38
CA LEU A 42 0.47 -20.84 -1.17
C LEU A 42 1.85 -20.69 -0.54
N SER A 43 2.10 -19.66 0.27
CA SER A 43 3.40 -19.53 0.95
C SER A 43 3.69 -20.65 1.95
N PHE A 44 2.64 -21.33 2.46
CA PHE A 44 2.75 -22.52 3.32
C PHE A 44 2.80 -23.84 2.52
N THR A 45 2.81 -23.77 1.20
CA THR A 45 2.85 -24.95 0.33
C THR A 45 4.10 -24.96 -0.52
N ASP A 46 4.61 -26.15 -0.81
CA ASP A 46 5.56 -26.37 -1.90
C ASP A 46 4.73 -26.51 -3.18
N TRP A 47 4.70 -25.41 -3.94
CA TRP A 47 3.96 -25.34 -5.19
C TRP A 47 4.87 -24.87 -6.33
N ASN A 48 4.93 -25.69 -7.37
CA ASN A 48 5.51 -25.32 -8.65
C ASN A 48 4.40 -24.99 -9.64
N PHE A 49 4.36 -23.76 -10.13
CA PHE A 49 3.38 -23.29 -11.10
C PHE A 49 3.28 -24.18 -12.34
N VAL A 50 4.41 -24.76 -12.80
CA VAL A 50 4.48 -25.64 -13.98
C VAL A 50 3.72 -26.96 -13.76
N ALA A 51 3.63 -27.43 -12.50
CA ALA A 51 2.93 -28.66 -12.15
C ALA A 51 1.40 -28.48 -12.02
N GLY A 52 0.89 -27.25 -12.20
CA GLY A 52 -0.52 -26.92 -12.00
C GLY A 52 -0.95 -27.06 -10.53
N LEU A 53 -2.27 -26.99 -10.29
CA LEU A 53 -2.82 -27.03 -8.93
C LEU A 53 -2.74 -28.42 -8.27
N GLY A 54 -2.57 -29.50 -9.05
CA GLY A 54 -2.41 -30.87 -8.54
C GLY A 54 -1.05 -31.14 -7.88
N GLY A 55 -0.07 -30.25 -8.07
CA GLY A 55 1.26 -30.36 -7.49
C GLY A 55 1.43 -29.70 -6.12
N ILE A 56 0.38 -29.09 -5.56
CA ILE A 56 0.45 -28.37 -4.28
C ILE A 56 0.67 -29.39 -3.14
N LYS A 57 1.80 -29.28 -2.45
CA LYS A 57 2.09 -30.07 -1.25
C LYS A 57 2.16 -29.15 -0.05
N PHE A 58 1.53 -29.51 1.06
CA PHE A 58 1.65 -28.71 2.28
C PHE A 58 3.07 -28.85 2.86
N ALA A 59 3.78 -27.72 2.98
CA ALA A 59 5.17 -27.66 3.46
C ALA A 59 5.29 -26.93 4.81
N GLY A 60 4.17 -26.47 5.38
CA GLY A 60 4.16 -25.77 6.66
C GLY A 60 5.03 -24.51 6.63
N MET A 61 6.02 -24.44 7.53
CA MET A 61 6.91 -23.28 7.67
C MET A 61 8.25 -23.43 6.94
N ASP A 62 8.49 -24.54 6.24
CA ASP A 62 9.79 -24.85 5.64
C ASP A 62 10.25 -23.79 4.63
N ASN A 63 9.30 -23.24 3.85
CA ASN A 63 9.56 -22.14 2.92
C ASN A 63 10.13 -20.91 3.62
N PHE A 64 9.58 -20.54 4.78
CA PHE A 64 10.04 -19.39 5.55
C PHE A 64 11.42 -19.64 6.15
N ILE A 65 11.64 -20.83 6.73
CA ILE A 65 12.95 -21.21 7.29
C ILE A 65 14.02 -21.16 6.19
N ARG A 66 13.74 -21.73 5.02
CA ARG A 66 14.64 -21.68 3.86
C ARG A 66 14.93 -20.25 3.43
N LEU A 67 13.91 -19.39 3.41
CA LEU A 67 14.04 -17.99 3.01
C LEU A 67 14.94 -17.21 3.97
N PHE A 68 14.86 -17.43 5.28
CA PHE A 68 15.74 -16.77 6.25
C PHE A 68 17.22 -17.17 6.14
N HIS A 69 17.51 -18.33 5.57
CA HIS A 69 18.89 -18.79 5.29
C HIS A 69 19.36 -18.45 3.88
N ASP A 70 18.54 -17.77 3.08
CA ASP A 70 18.91 -17.34 1.74
C ASP A 70 19.65 -15.99 1.78
N ASP A 71 20.93 -16.00 1.40
CA ASP A 71 21.78 -14.81 1.39
C ASP A 71 21.25 -13.70 0.48
N ALA A 72 20.63 -14.05 -0.65
CA ALA A 72 20.07 -13.07 -1.57
C ALA A 72 18.82 -12.41 -0.96
N PHE A 73 17.97 -13.19 -0.29
CA PHE A 73 16.84 -12.64 0.46
C PHE A 73 17.29 -11.72 1.60
N MET A 74 18.28 -12.14 2.41
CA MET A 74 18.81 -11.32 3.49
C MET A 74 19.43 -10.00 3.01
N LYS A 75 20.21 -10.04 1.91
CA LYS A 75 20.74 -8.83 1.28
C LYS A 75 19.62 -7.93 0.76
N SER A 76 18.62 -8.50 0.08
CA SER A 76 17.47 -7.74 -0.43
C SER A 76 16.67 -7.09 0.70
N LEU A 77 16.43 -7.81 1.81
CA LEU A 77 15.74 -7.31 2.98
C LEU A 77 16.51 -6.14 3.61
N LEU A 78 17.82 -6.27 3.80
CA LEU A 78 18.66 -5.21 4.35
C LEU A 78 18.66 -3.97 3.43
N ASN A 79 18.78 -4.17 2.13
CA ASN A 79 18.75 -3.07 1.16
C ASN A 79 17.42 -2.32 1.20
N ASN A 80 16.29 -3.04 1.31
CA ASN A 80 14.97 -2.42 1.46
C ASN A 80 14.85 -1.65 2.79
N LEU A 81 15.35 -2.21 3.90
CA LEU A 81 15.35 -1.52 5.19
C LEU A 81 16.19 -0.24 5.15
N LEU A 82 17.35 -0.27 4.50
CA LEU A 82 18.15 0.93 4.27
C LEU A 82 17.43 1.93 3.37
N PHE A 83 16.72 1.46 2.35
CA PHE A 83 15.96 2.31 1.44
C PHE A 83 14.81 3.07 2.16
N ILE A 84 14.25 2.54 3.24
CA ILE A 84 13.22 3.24 4.04
C ILE A 84 13.73 4.60 4.56
N ILE A 85 15.04 4.76 4.78
CA ILE A 85 15.65 6.04 5.22
C ILE A 85 15.46 7.15 4.17
N THR A 86 15.26 6.80 2.90
CA THR A 86 14.98 7.80 1.85
C THR A 86 13.70 8.59 2.12
N VAL A 87 12.69 7.98 2.78
CA VAL A 87 11.41 8.64 3.08
C VAL A 87 11.58 9.82 4.05
N PRO A 88 12.11 9.66 5.27
CA PRO A 88 12.29 10.79 6.18
C PRO A 88 13.28 11.82 5.63
N VAL A 89 14.34 11.40 4.93
CA VAL A 89 15.28 12.32 4.27
C VAL A 89 14.56 13.18 3.23
N THR A 90 13.73 12.57 2.38
CA THR A 90 12.95 13.29 1.37
C THR A 90 11.98 14.28 2.02
N ILE A 91 11.30 13.88 3.11
CA ILE A 91 10.40 14.77 3.86
C ILE A 91 11.16 15.96 4.45
N ILE A 92 12.31 15.72 5.09
CA ILE A 92 13.14 16.79 5.68
C ILE A 92 13.59 17.77 4.60
N VAL A 93 14.12 17.25 3.48
CA VAL A 93 14.57 18.09 2.36
C VAL A 93 13.41 18.88 1.76
N ALA A 94 12.25 18.23 1.54
CA ALA A 94 11.06 18.90 1.01
C ALA A 94 10.58 20.03 1.93
N LEU A 95 10.59 19.83 3.25
CA LEU A 95 10.22 20.87 4.22
C LEU A 95 11.22 22.03 4.24
N LEU A 96 12.52 21.75 4.23
CA LEU A 96 13.56 22.79 4.17
C LEU A 96 13.42 23.63 2.90
N LEU A 97 13.22 22.99 1.75
CA LEU A 97 12.97 23.67 0.48
C LEU A 97 11.68 24.50 0.53
N ALA A 98 10.59 23.96 1.09
CA ALA A 98 9.33 24.69 1.23
C ALA A 98 9.49 25.98 2.05
N ILE A 99 10.21 25.93 3.18
CA ILE A 99 10.48 27.10 4.03
C ILE A 99 11.35 28.13 3.29
N LEU A 100 12.37 27.67 2.57
CA LEU A 100 13.28 28.54 1.83
C LEU A 100 12.55 29.29 0.71
N ILE A 101 11.74 28.57 -0.07
CA ILE A 101 10.96 29.16 -1.17
C ILE A 101 9.95 30.18 -0.65
N ASP A 102 9.29 29.90 0.48
CA ASP A 102 8.27 30.82 1.00
C ASP A 102 8.87 32.14 1.53
N LYS A 103 10.05 32.07 2.15
CA LYS A 103 10.67 33.22 2.83
C LYS A 103 11.65 34.04 1.98
N GLN A 104 12.37 33.40 1.05
CA GLN A 104 13.57 34.01 0.44
C GLN A 104 13.49 34.17 -1.09
N VAL A 105 12.49 33.62 -1.77
CA VAL A 105 12.43 33.60 -3.24
C VAL A 105 11.51 34.70 -3.78
N PHE A 106 12.07 35.59 -4.61
CA PHE A 106 11.31 36.55 -5.41
C PHE A 106 10.57 35.82 -6.54
N LEU A 107 9.30 36.14 -6.80
CA LEU A 107 8.38 35.40 -7.70
C LEU A 107 8.12 33.92 -7.28
N LYS A 108 7.99 33.68 -5.98
CA LYS A 108 7.75 32.34 -5.38
C LYS A 108 6.64 31.51 -6.04
N ASP A 109 5.57 32.13 -6.53
CA ASP A 109 4.45 31.39 -7.12
C ASP A 109 4.81 30.80 -8.49
N LEU A 110 5.58 31.51 -9.32
CA LEU A 110 6.10 30.98 -10.58
C LEU A 110 7.12 29.86 -10.33
N PHE A 111 7.99 30.02 -9.32
CA PHE A 111 8.97 29.00 -8.95
C PHE A 111 8.30 27.69 -8.49
N LYS A 112 7.24 27.79 -7.67
CA LYS A 112 6.43 26.63 -7.25
C LYS A 112 5.84 25.91 -8.45
N VAL A 113 5.26 26.62 -9.41
CA VAL A 113 4.71 26.00 -10.62
C VAL A 113 5.77 25.21 -11.36
N ILE A 114 6.94 25.80 -11.65
CA ILE A 114 8.03 25.11 -12.38
C ILE A 114 8.55 23.90 -11.60
N TYR A 115 8.73 24.03 -10.28
CA TYR A 115 9.24 22.95 -9.44
C TYR A 115 8.27 21.75 -9.34
N PHE A 116 6.96 22.00 -9.26
CA PHE A 116 5.95 20.95 -9.16
C PHE A 116 5.48 20.40 -10.52
N LEU A 117 5.76 21.09 -11.63
CA LEU A 117 5.33 20.69 -12.98
C LEU A 117 5.78 19.29 -13.43
N PRO A 118 6.98 18.77 -13.09
CA PRO A 118 7.37 17.42 -13.48
C PRO A 118 6.64 16.32 -12.69
N TYR A 119 6.05 16.67 -11.55
CA TYR A 119 5.38 15.73 -10.65
C TYR A 119 3.87 15.63 -10.92
N ILE A 120 3.25 16.73 -11.40
CA ILE A 120 1.83 16.81 -11.75
C ILE A 120 1.65 16.41 -13.21
#